data_AF-A0A512C178-F1
#
_entry.id   AF-A0A512C178-F1
#
_cell.length_a   1.000
_cell.length_b   1.000
_cell.length_c   1.000
_cell.angle_alpha   90.00
_cell.angle_beta   90.00
_cell.angle_gamma   90.00
#
_symmetry.space_group_name_H-M   'P 1'
#
loop_
_entity.id
_entity.type
_entity.pdbx_description
1 polymer ?
#
loop_
_entity_poly.entity_id
_entity_poly.type
_entity_poly.pdbx_seq_one_letter_code
_entity_poly.pdbx_strand_id
1 'polypeptide(L)' 'MPFKANAARRHRIPRQRHRVTNWAEYDAALRQRGSLMVWFSEEAIAAWRAGPARPEAGSRITRLWRSGPR' A
#
# COMPACT_ATOMS: atom_id res chain seq x y z
N MET A 1 -0.03 -33.56 -6.96
CA MET A 1 0.20 -32.11 -7.15
C MET A 1 0.48 -31.81 -8.62
N PRO A 2 -0.53 -31.38 -9.41
CA PRO A 2 -0.43 -31.24 -10.88
C PRO A 2 0.60 -30.19 -11.33
N PHE A 3 1.06 -29.32 -10.44
CA PHE A 3 2.09 -28.31 -10.74
C PHE A 3 3.53 -28.84 -10.77
N LYS A 4 3.81 -30.06 -10.28
CA LYS A 4 5.20 -30.57 -10.20
C LYS A 4 5.70 -31.18 -11.51
N ALA A 5 4.85 -31.90 -12.25
CA ALA A 5 5.25 -32.61 -13.46
C ALA A 5 5.72 -31.69 -14.62
N ASN A 6 5.36 -30.40 -14.58
CA ASN A 6 5.61 -29.44 -15.66
C ASN A 6 6.65 -28.36 -15.30
N ALA A 7 7.42 -28.54 -14.22
CA ALA A 7 8.39 -27.56 -13.74
C ALA A 7 9.43 -27.19 -14.80
N ALA A 8 9.95 -28.19 -15.53
CA ALA A 8 10.95 -27.99 -16.59
C ALA A 8 10.43 -27.16 -17.77
N ARG A 9 9.11 -27.08 -18.01
CA ARG A 9 8.51 -26.36 -19.15
C ARG A 9 7.94 -24.98 -18.78
N ARG A 10 7.93 -24.65 -17.49
CA ARG A 10 7.34 -23.41 -16.96
C ARG A 10 8.07 -22.14 -17.40
N HIS A 11 9.35 -22.24 -17.76
CA HIS A 11 10.13 -21.12 -18.28
C HIS A 11 9.59 -20.56 -19.61
N ARG A 12 8.80 -21.37 -20.36
CA ARG A 12 8.16 -20.95 -21.61
C ARG A 12 6.82 -20.25 -21.39
N ILE A 13 6.23 -20.34 -20.18
CA ILE A 13 4.97 -19.67 -19.86
C ILE A 13 5.30 -18.22 -19.46
N PRO A 14 4.94 -17.22 -20.27
CA PRO A 14 5.17 -15.83 -19.89
C PRO A 14 4.44 -15.54 -18.58
N ARG A 15 5.15 -14.93 -17.62
CA ARG A 15 4.54 -14.55 -16.35
C ARG A 15 3.52 -13.45 -16.65
N GLN A 16 2.27 -13.69 -16.26
CA GLN A 16 1.25 -12.67 -16.36
C GLN A 16 1.63 -11.49 -15.45
N ARG A 17 1.84 -10.32 -16.05
CA ARG A 17 2.16 -9.08 -15.34
C ARG A 17 0.87 -8.29 -15.23
N HIS A 18 0.19 -8.41 -14.10
CA HIS A 18 -0.96 -7.57 -13.78
C HIS A 18 -0.45 -6.24 -13.23
N ARG A 19 -0.81 -5.14 -13.88
CA ARG A 19 -0.58 -3.79 -13.36
C ARG A 19 -1.93 -3.10 -13.27
N VAL A 20 -2.29 -2.67 -12.08
CA VAL A 20 -3.50 -1.87 -11.85
C VAL A 20 -3.22 -0.47 -12.40
N THR A 21 -3.85 -0.12 -13.53
CA THR A 21 -3.67 1.17 -14.22
C THR A 21 -4.82 2.15 -13.94
N ASN A 22 -5.95 1.65 -13.45
CA ASN A 22 -7.17 2.43 -13.22
C ASN A 22 -7.20 3.17 -11.88
N TRP A 23 -6.06 3.29 -11.19
CA TRP A 23 -6.07 3.83 -9.83
C TRP A 23 -6.49 5.30 -9.77
N ALA A 24 -6.12 6.08 -10.79
CA ALA A 24 -6.57 7.46 -10.93
C ALA A 24 -8.09 7.57 -11.18
N GLU A 25 -8.66 6.67 -11.98
CA GLU A 25 -10.10 6.64 -12.27
C GLU A 25 -10.92 6.24 -11.03
N TYR A 26 -10.43 5.27 -10.27
CA TYR A 26 -11.05 4.84 -9.01
C TYR A 26 -11.04 5.97 -7.96
N ASP A 27 -9.89 6.64 -7.79
CA ASP A 27 -9.72 7.76 -6.87
C ASP A 27 -10.58 8.98 -7.28
N ALA A 28 -10.69 9.26 -8.58
CA ALA A 28 -11.58 10.31 -9.10
C ALA A 28 -13.06 9.99 -8.83
N ALA A 29 -13.50 8.75 -9.06
CA ALA A 29 -14.85 8.31 -8.75
C ALA A 29 -15.16 8.38 -7.24
N LEU A 30 -14.18 8.08 -6.40
CA LEU A 30 -14.31 8.18 -4.94
C LEU A 30 -14.48 9.63 -4.49
N ARG A 31 -13.72 10.57 -5.07
CA ARG A 31 -13.88 12.02 -4.82
C ARG A 31 -15.22 12.56 -5.29
N GLN A 32 -15.77 12.01 -6.38
CA GLN A 32 -17.08 12.40 -6.90
C GLN A 32 -18.27 11.83 -6.12
N ARG A 33 -18.06 10.90 -5.17
CA ARG A 33 -19.13 10.23 -4.41
C ARG A 33 -19.84 11.16 -3.39
N GLY A 34 -19.48 12.44 -3.35
CA GLY A 34 -20.11 13.47 -2.52
C GLY A 34 -19.21 13.94 -1.37
N SER A 35 -19.72 14.88 -0.57
CA SER A 35 -18.99 15.45 0.57
C SER A 35 -19.03 14.51 1.77
N LEU A 36 -17.85 14.05 2.22
CA LEU A 36 -17.70 13.39 3.51
C LEU A 36 -17.31 14.44 4.56
N MET A 37 -18.17 14.66 5.54
CA MET A 37 -17.84 15.47 6.72
C MET A 37 -17.30 14.53 7.82
N VAL A 38 -16.04 14.74 8.22
CA VAL A 38 -15.40 13.98 9.30
C VAL A 38 -15.15 14.93 10.46
N TRP A 39 -15.58 14.54 11.66
CA TRP A 39 -15.31 15.30 12.88
C TRP A 39 -14.06 14.76 13.55
N PHE A 40 -13.14 15.67 13.90
CA PHE A 40 -11.94 15.36 14.66
C PHE A 40 -12.02 16.07 16.02
N SER A 41 -11.52 15.40 17.05
CA SER A 41 -11.31 16.04 18.34
C SER A 41 -10.05 16.91 18.30
N GLU A 42 -9.96 17.89 19.20
CA GLU A 42 -8.80 18.78 19.27
C GLU A 42 -7.52 18.02 19.62
N GLU A 43 -7.63 16.97 20.44
CA GLU A 43 -6.53 16.07 20.81
C GLU A 43 -6.04 15.28 19.60
N ALA A 44 -6.94 14.81 18.73
CA ALA A 44 -6.57 14.11 17.50
C ALA A 44 -5.80 15.03 16.53
N ILE A 45 -6.22 16.29 16.43
CA ILE A 45 -5.54 17.31 15.62
C ILE A 45 -4.16 17.62 16.21
N ALA A 46 -4.07 17.77 17.53
CA ALA A 46 -2.81 18.02 18.24
C ALA A 46 -1.83 16.84 18.06
N ALA A 47 -2.30 15.61 18.23
CA ALA A 47 -1.51 14.39 18.03
C ALA A 47 -0.99 14.25 16.61
N TRP A 48 -1.78 14.62 15.59
CA TRP A 48 -1.31 14.64 14.20
C TRP A 48 -0.19 15.67 14.03
N ARG A 49 -0.39 16.90 14.50
CA ARG A 49 0.58 18.00 14.35
C ARG A 49 1.89 17.76 15.10
N ALA A 50 1.89 16.94 16.16
CA ALA A 50 3.08 16.62 16.96
C ALA A 50 4.18 15.88 16.18
N GLY A 51 3.92 15.45 14.94
CA GLY A 51 4.87 14.66 14.15
C GLY A 51 5.02 13.24 14.72
N PRO A 52 5.81 12.37 14.09
CA PRO A 52 6.05 11.04 14.63
C PRO A 52 6.69 11.19 16.02
N ALA A 53 5.99 10.71 17.05
CA ALA A 53 6.56 10.59 18.38
C ALA A 53 7.91 9.90 18.24
N ARG A 54 8.97 10.50 18.80
CA ARG A 54 10.30 9.89 18.82
C ARG A 54 10.10 8.48 19.38
N PRO A 55 10.45 7.40 18.64
CA PRO A 55 10.31 6.07 19.18
C PRO A 55 11.10 6.04 20.48
N GLU A 56 10.38 5.72 21.55
CA GLU A 56 10.95 5.48 22.87
C GLU A 56 12.11 4.50 22.68
N ALA A 57 13.27 4.79 23.24
CA ALA A 57 14.51 4.06 22.97
C ALA A 57 14.29 2.56 23.26
N GLY A 58 13.95 1.79 22.21
CA GLY A 58 13.44 0.42 22.34
C GLY A 58 12.45 0.02 21.23
N SER A 59 11.71 0.95 20.64
CA SER A 59 10.76 0.64 19.56
C SER A 59 11.48 0.58 18.19
N ARG A 60 11.99 -0.60 17.85
CA ARG A 60 12.67 -0.89 16.59
C ARG A 60 11.66 -1.03 15.46
N ILE A 61 11.23 0.09 14.88
CA ILE A 61 10.46 0.07 13.63
C ILE A 61 11.45 -0.18 12.48
N THR A 62 11.64 -1.45 12.11
CA THR A 62 12.33 -1.81 10.87
C THR A 62 11.55 -1.24 9.69
N ARG A 63 12.02 -0.11 9.15
CA ARG A 63 11.53 0.51 7.93
C ARG A 63 11.77 -0.44 6.75
N LEU A 64 10.84 -1.34 6.51
CA LEU A 64 10.88 -2.33 5.43
C LEU A 64 10.07 -1.83 4.24
N TRP A 65 10.47 -0.70 3.67
CA TRP A 65 10.03 -0.27 2.34
C TRP A 65 11.12 0.56 1.66
N ARG A 66 12.05 -0.15 1.01
CA ARG A 66 12.87 0.39 -0.09
C ARG A 66 13.22 -0.75 -1.03
N SER A 67 12.39 -0.95 -2.06
CA SER A 67 12.81 -1.30 -3.42
C SER A 67 11.59 -1.53 -4.32
N GLY A 68 11.30 -0.56 -5.17
CA GLY A 68 10.64 -0.80 -6.46
C GLY A 68 11.72 -0.93 -7.53
N PRO A 69 11.56 -1.81 -8.55
CA PRO A 69 12.58 -2.03 -9.56
C PRO A 69 12.65 -0.85 -10.55
N ARG A 70 13.88 -0.59 -11.02
CA ARG A 70 14.18 0.30 -12.16
C ARG A 70 13.58 -0.25 -13.46
#